data_AF-W2LKH0-F1
#
_entry.id   AF-W2LKH0-F1
#
_cell.length_a   1.000
_cell.length_b   1.000
_cell.length_c   1.000
_cell.angle_alpha   90.00
_cell.angle_beta   90.00
_cell.angle_gamma   90.00
#
_symmetry.space_group_name_H-M   'P 1'
#
loop_
_entity.id
_entity.type
_entity.pdbx_description
1 polymer ?
#
loop_
_entity_poly.entity_id
_entity_poly.type
_entity_poly.pdbx_seq_one_letter_code
_entity_poly.pdbx_strand_id
1 'polypeptide(L)'
;MTISNKELDAKLRALQAKTLVEEGDWAEQGRKLFEFEEKFLRDTLLEGNILTGWGEPRTAPVRFRNAGVRKRKRERQEAAAERAGKPLGSLTPTLSAEEQLKVDRHRLASYSSVYSPAEALHATMEERERKLVENRSKKKKLQPVAATVAK
;
A
#
# COMPACT_ATOMS: atom_id res chain seq x y z
N MET A 1 -47.27 -11.65 26.32
CA MET A 1 -46.52 -12.72 25.64
C MET A 1 -45.26 -12.99 26.45
N THR A 2 -45.23 -14.07 27.23
CA THR A 2 -44.04 -14.49 27.99
C THR A 2 -43.20 -15.39 27.10
N ILE A 3 -42.04 -14.90 26.66
CA ILE A 3 -41.10 -15.68 25.85
C ILE A 3 -40.56 -16.81 26.73
N SER A 4 -40.59 -18.03 26.23
CA SER A 4 -40.08 -19.18 26.97
C SER A 4 -38.54 -19.19 27.00
N ASN A 5 -37.94 -19.73 28.06
CA ASN A 5 -36.46 -19.82 28.16
C ASN A 5 -35.83 -20.56 26.96
N LYS A 6 -36.53 -21.56 26.40
CA LYS A 6 -36.08 -22.29 25.21
C LYS A 6 -36.04 -21.42 23.95
N GLU A 7 -37.01 -20.51 23.79
CA GLU A 7 -37.01 -19.54 22.70
C GLU A 7 -35.90 -18.49 22.87
N LEU A 8 -35.58 -18.10 24.10
CA LEU A 8 -34.44 -17.23 24.39
C LEU A 8 -33.12 -17.92 24.03
N ASP A 9 -32.93 -19.19 24.40
CA ASP A 9 -31.73 -19.95 24.05
C ASP A 9 -31.56 -20.15 22.55
N ALA A 10 -32.67 -20.37 21.84
CA ALA A 10 -32.66 -20.48 20.38
C ALA A 10 -32.29 -19.15 19.72
N LYS A 11 -32.82 -18.03 20.22
CA LYS A 11 -32.47 -16.68 19.75
C LYS A 11 -31.01 -16.34 20.05
N LEU A 12 -30.50 -16.71 21.23
CA LEU A 12 -29.11 -16.50 21.63
C LEU A 12 -28.16 -17.26 20.68
N ARG A 13 -28.44 -18.54 20.42
CA ARG A 13 -27.67 -19.34 19.45
C ARG A 13 -27.72 -18.76 18.03
N ALA A 14 -28.89 -18.30 17.59
CA ALA A 14 -29.03 -17.68 16.28
C ALA A 14 -28.24 -16.36 16.19
N LEU A 15 -28.21 -15.56 17.25
CA LEU A 15 -27.41 -14.34 17.32
C LEU A 15 -25.91 -14.65 17.32
N GLN A 16 -25.46 -15.64 18.09
CA GLN A 16 -24.06 -16.09 18.08
C GLN A 16 -23.61 -16.58 16.71
N ALA A 17 -24.45 -17.34 16.01
CA ALA A 17 -24.14 -17.79 14.65
C ALA A 17 -24.01 -16.60 13.68
N LYS A 18 -24.86 -15.58 13.81
CA LYS A 18 -24.78 -14.37 12.98
C LYS A 18 -23.55 -13.54 13.27
N THR A 19 -23.21 -13.32 14.53
CA THR A 19 -22.01 -12.55 14.91
C THR A 19 -20.74 -13.20 14.38
N LEU A 20 -20.65 -14.54 14.43
CA LEU A 20 -19.49 -15.25 13.88
C LEU A 20 -19.33 -15.08 12.36
N VAL A 21 -20.44 -15.03 11.62
CA VAL A 21 -20.41 -14.78 10.17
C VAL A 21 -20.01 -13.33 9.89
N GLU A 22 -20.61 -12.37 10.60
CA GLU A 22 -20.30 -10.94 10.44
C GLU A 22 -18.84 -10.63 10.79
N GLU A 23 -18.28 -11.24 11.83
CA GLU A 23 -16.86 -11.13 12.19
C GLU A 23 -15.94 -11.67 11.09
N GLY A 24 -16.31 -12.81 10.48
CA GLY A 24 -15.59 -13.39 9.35
C GLY A 24 -15.61 -12.47 8.13
N ASP A 25 -16.79 -11.98 7.75
CA ASP A 25 -16.99 -11.07 6.63
C ASP A 25 -16.22 -9.75 6.85
N TRP A 26 -16.21 -9.22 8.07
CA TRP A 26 -15.46 -8.03 8.44
C TRP A 26 -13.95 -8.23 8.24
N ALA A 27 -13.41 -9.37 8.67
CA ALA A 27 -12.01 -9.70 8.49
C ALA A 27 -11.64 -9.85 6.99
N GLU A 28 -12.51 -10.47 6.19
CA GLU A 28 -12.31 -10.56 4.75
C GLU A 28 -12.34 -9.20 4.05
N GLN A 29 -13.29 -8.34 4.41
CA GLN A 29 -13.38 -6.99 3.86
C GLN A 29 -12.13 -6.17 4.21
N GLY A 30 -11.62 -6.29 5.43
CA GLY A 30 -10.35 -5.68 5.84
C GLY A 30 -9.17 -6.15 4.98
N ARG A 31 -9.06 -7.45 4.68
CA ARG A 31 -8.04 -8.00 3.79
C ARG A 31 -8.18 -7.51 2.35
N LYS A 32 -9.40 -7.55 1.80
CA LYS A 32 -9.69 -7.05 0.45
C LYS A 32 -9.33 -5.58 0.31
N LEU A 33 -9.69 -4.76 1.30
CA LEU A 33 -9.35 -3.34 1.33
C LEU A 33 -7.83 -3.11 1.35
N PHE A 34 -7.09 -3.88 2.16
CA PHE A 34 -5.63 -3.81 2.21
C PHE A 34 -4.97 -4.12 0.86
N GLU A 35 -5.44 -5.17 0.17
CA GLU A 35 -4.92 -5.57 -1.15
C GLU A 35 -5.29 -4.56 -2.24
N PHE A 36 -6.51 -4.03 -2.22
CA PHE A 36 -6.94 -3.01 -3.18
C PHE A 36 -6.15 -1.71 -3.00
N GLU A 37 -5.96 -1.26 -1.77
CA GLU A 37 -5.18 -0.06 -1.47
C GLU A 37 -3.71 -0.24 -1.87
N GLU A 38 -3.13 -1.42 -1.62
CA GLU A 38 -1.79 -1.77 -2.08
C GLU A 38 -1.64 -1.64 -3.59
N LYS A 39 -2.54 -2.27 -4.34
CA LYS A 39 -2.53 -2.24 -5.79
C LYS A 39 -2.69 -0.81 -6.30
N PHE A 40 -3.68 -0.09 -5.78
CA PHE A 40 -3.96 1.28 -6.20
C PHE A 40 -2.78 2.22 -5.95
N LEU A 41 -2.18 2.19 -4.75
CA LEU A 41 -1.07 3.07 -4.39
C LEU A 41 0.19 2.77 -5.21
N ARG A 42 0.47 1.49 -5.47
CA ARG A 42 1.59 1.09 -6.33
C ARG A 42 1.39 1.54 -7.76
N ASP A 43 0.19 1.36 -8.29
CA ASP A 43 -0.14 1.75 -9.66
C ASP A 43 0.01 3.26 -9.86
N THR A 44 -0.41 4.03 -8.87
CA THR A 44 -0.49 5.50 -8.96
C THR A 44 0.69 6.26 -8.36
N LEU A 45 1.69 5.58 -7.79
CA LEU A 45 2.81 6.20 -7.07
C LEU A 45 3.54 7.30 -7.86
N LEU A 46 3.70 7.09 -9.17
CA LEU A 46 4.37 8.03 -10.09
C LEU A 46 3.41 9.04 -10.76
N GLU A 47 2.13 8.72 -10.81
CA GLU A 47 1.11 9.54 -11.47
C GLU A 47 0.55 10.61 -10.52
N GLY A 48 0.64 10.35 -9.22
CA GLY A 48 -0.08 11.08 -8.19
C GLY A 48 -1.45 10.45 -7.98
N ASN A 49 -2.00 10.61 -6.78
CA ASN A 49 -3.33 10.15 -6.42
C ASN A 49 -3.89 11.03 -5.31
N ILE A 50 -5.13 10.75 -4.87
CA ILE A 50 -5.80 11.48 -3.80
C ILE A 50 -5.06 11.37 -2.45
N LEU A 51 -4.31 10.30 -2.23
CA LEU A 51 -3.59 10.01 -0.98
C LEU A 51 -2.20 10.66 -0.98
N THR A 52 -1.41 10.52 -2.05
CA THR A 52 -0.03 11.03 -2.19
C THR A 52 0.05 12.44 -2.77
N GLY A 53 -1.08 12.99 -3.22
CA GLY A 53 -1.15 14.23 -3.99
C GLY A 53 -0.66 14.11 -5.43
N TRP A 54 -0.95 15.14 -6.23
CA TRP A 54 -0.65 15.20 -7.67
C TRP A 54 0.71 15.84 -8.01
N GLY A 55 1.49 16.21 -6.98
CA GLY A 55 2.74 16.96 -7.10
C GLY A 55 2.51 18.47 -7.21
N GLU A 56 3.51 19.19 -7.69
CA GLU A 56 3.45 20.65 -7.79
C GLU A 56 2.30 21.11 -8.70
N PRO A 57 1.56 22.18 -8.34
CA PRO A 57 0.43 22.69 -9.12
C PRO A 57 0.76 22.96 -10.59
N ARG A 58 2.00 23.33 -10.91
CA ARG A 58 2.47 23.58 -12.28
C ARG A 58 2.61 22.31 -13.12
N THR A 59 2.95 21.18 -12.49
CA THR A 59 3.18 19.91 -13.18
C THR A 59 1.97 18.98 -13.10
N ALA A 60 1.07 19.19 -12.14
CA ALA A 60 -0.14 18.38 -11.94
C ALA A 60 -1.04 18.25 -13.19
N PRO A 61 -1.33 19.32 -13.98
CA PRO A 61 -2.15 19.19 -15.19
C PRO A 61 -1.52 18.29 -16.25
N VAL A 62 -0.19 18.41 -16.45
CA VAL A 62 0.57 17.58 -17.41
C VAL A 62 0.66 16.14 -16.92
N ARG A 63 0.81 15.94 -15.61
CA ARG A 63 0.79 14.59 -15.01
C ARG A 63 -0.58 13.95 -15.19
N PHE A 64 -1.68 14.65 -14.96
CA PHE A 64 -3.02 14.11 -15.18
C PHE A 64 -3.24 13.73 -16.65
N ARG A 65 -2.93 14.64 -17.59
CA ARG A 65 -3.11 14.39 -19.03
C ARG A 65 -2.31 13.17 -19.52
N ASN A 66 -1.11 12.98 -18.99
CA ASN A 66 -0.20 11.90 -19.40
C ASN A 66 -0.30 10.64 -18.52
N ALA A 67 -1.19 10.60 -17.53
CA ALA A 67 -1.35 9.45 -16.64
C ALA A 67 -1.75 8.19 -17.43
N GLY A 68 -2.80 8.28 -18.26
CA GLY A 68 -3.23 7.14 -19.09
C GLY A 68 -2.16 6.63 -20.06
N VAL A 69 -1.29 7.52 -20.58
CA VAL A 69 -0.16 7.13 -21.43
C VAL A 69 0.90 6.35 -20.64
N ARG A 70 1.20 6.79 -19.42
CA ARG A 70 2.15 6.09 -18.54
C ARG A 70 1.60 4.76 -18.05
N LYS A 71 0.33 4.69 -17.67
CA LYS A 71 -0.37 3.45 -17.35
C LYS A 71 -0.30 2.43 -18.49
N ARG A 72 -0.71 2.81 -19.71
CA ARG A 72 -0.62 1.94 -20.89
C ARG A 72 0.80 1.51 -21.22
N LYS A 73 1.80 2.38 -21.01
CA LYS A 73 3.21 2.02 -21.20
C LYS A 73 3.66 0.96 -20.20
N ARG A 74 3.21 1.04 -18.94
CA ARG A 74 3.52 0.06 -17.89
C ARG A 74 2.83 -1.28 -18.15
N GLU A 75 1.54 -1.27 -18.47
CA GLU A 75 0.79 -2.49 -18.82
C GLU A 75 1.46 -3.26 -19.98
N ARG A 76 2.00 -2.54 -20.98
CA ARG A 76 2.78 -3.16 -22.06
C ARG A 76 4.10 -3.76 -21.58
N GLN A 77 4.76 -3.12 -20.63
CA GLN A 77 6.01 -3.63 -20.04
C GLN A 77 5.75 -4.85 -19.16
N GLU A 78 4.67 -4.86 -18.38
CA GLU A 78 4.22 -5.99 -17.56
C GLU A 78 3.82 -7.17 -18.44
N ALA A 79 3.00 -6.96 -19.47
CA ALA A 79 2.63 -8.01 -20.43
C ALA A 79 3.85 -8.55 -21.21
N ALA A 80 4.86 -7.71 -21.47
CA ALA A 80 6.11 -8.17 -22.07
C ALA A 80 6.96 -8.98 -21.09
N ALA A 81 6.97 -8.63 -19.80
CA ALA A 81 7.66 -9.37 -18.75
C ALA A 81 7.00 -10.73 -18.48
N GLU A 82 5.67 -10.81 -18.50
CA GLU A 82 4.90 -12.05 -18.41
C GLU A 82 5.19 -12.99 -19.58
N ARG A 83 5.21 -12.48 -20.82
CA ARG A 83 5.58 -13.27 -22.02
C ARG A 83 7.03 -13.75 -22.00
N ALA A 84 7.93 -13.04 -21.31
CA ALA A 84 9.33 -13.42 -21.19
C ALA A 84 9.58 -14.56 -20.18
N GLY A 85 8.53 -15.12 -19.56
CA GLY A 85 8.62 -16.32 -18.72
C GLY A 85 9.47 -16.15 -17.45
N LYS A 86 9.72 -14.90 -17.02
CA LYS A 86 10.31 -14.68 -15.70
C LYS A 86 9.32 -15.18 -14.65
N PRO A 87 9.77 -15.98 -13.67
CA PRO A 87 8.87 -16.59 -12.72
C PRO A 87 8.08 -15.49 -12.02
N LEU A 88 6.77 -15.71 -11.90
CA LEU A 88 5.80 -14.91 -11.15
C LEU A 88 6.07 -14.99 -9.62
N GLY A 89 7.34 -15.01 -9.22
CA GLY A 89 7.82 -14.96 -7.85
C GLY A 89 7.87 -13.50 -7.43
N SER A 90 6.89 -13.10 -6.61
CA SER A 90 6.58 -11.73 -6.20
C SER A 90 6.09 -10.81 -7.33
N LEU A 91 4.78 -10.56 -7.34
CA LEU A 91 4.05 -9.56 -8.15
C LEU A 91 4.44 -8.11 -7.81
N THR A 92 5.67 -7.88 -7.36
CA THR A 92 6.14 -6.57 -6.96
C THR A 92 7.21 -6.16 -7.96
N PRO A 93 6.98 -5.14 -8.82
CA PRO A 93 8.15 -4.37 -9.26
C PRO A 93 8.89 -4.04 -7.98
N THR A 94 10.18 -4.41 -7.88
CA THR A 94 10.98 -4.17 -6.68
C THR A 94 11.06 -2.66 -6.49
N LEU A 95 10.05 -2.10 -5.85
CA LEU A 95 9.99 -0.70 -5.47
C LEU A 95 11.23 -0.47 -4.62
N SER A 96 11.91 0.64 -4.87
CA SER A 96 12.97 1.05 -3.97
C SER A 96 12.39 1.15 -2.55
N ALA A 97 13.22 0.92 -1.54
CA ALA A 97 12.77 0.99 -0.15
C ALA A 97 12.11 2.36 0.17
N GLU A 98 12.48 3.42 -0.54
CA GLU A 98 11.88 4.75 -0.43
C GLU A 98 10.48 4.83 -1.04
N GLU A 99 10.26 4.20 -2.20
CA GLU A 99 8.94 4.11 -2.83
C GLU A 99 8.00 3.21 -2.02
N GLN A 100 8.51 2.10 -1.49
CA GLN A 100 7.72 1.22 -0.62
C GLN A 100 7.29 1.94 0.65
N LEU A 101 8.19 2.68 1.29
CA LEU A 101 7.87 3.51 2.44
C LEU A 101 6.80 4.57 2.09
N LYS A 102 6.87 5.14 0.89
CA LYS A 102 5.85 6.07 0.39
C LYS A 102 4.50 5.36 0.22
N VAL A 103 4.43 4.16 -0.32
CA VAL A 103 3.18 3.38 -0.37
C VAL A 103 2.65 3.20 1.05
N ASP A 104 3.48 2.66 1.95
CA ASP A 104 3.05 2.30 3.29
C ASP A 104 2.58 3.52 4.09
N ARG A 105 3.16 4.70 3.91
CA ARG A 105 2.73 5.94 4.59
C ARG A 105 1.34 6.41 4.16
N HIS A 106 0.92 6.10 2.94
CA HIS A 106 -0.33 6.60 2.37
C HIS A 106 -1.46 5.58 2.40
N ARG A 107 -1.32 4.47 3.14
CA ARG A 107 -2.37 3.45 3.36
C ARG A 107 -3.43 3.90 4.38
N LEU A 108 -4.02 5.07 4.15
CA LEU A 108 -4.91 5.72 5.10
C LEU A 108 -6.18 4.90 5.37
N ALA A 109 -6.72 4.22 4.36
CA ALA A 109 -7.92 3.42 4.53
C ALA A 109 -7.63 2.20 5.41
N SER A 110 -6.51 1.51 5.18
CA SER A 110 -6.13 0.35 5.98
C SER A 110 -5.77 0.73 7.42
N TYR A 111 -5.17 1.89 7.67
CA TYR A 111 -4.85 2.37 9.03
C TYR A 111 -6.03 2.96 9.79
N SER A 112 -7.20 3.06 9.17
CA SER A 112 -8.41 3.48 9.89
C SER A 112 -8.94 2.40 10.85
N SER A 113 -8.39 1.17 10.79
CA SER A 113 -8.80 0.03 11.60
C SER A 113 -7.62 -0.63 12.30
N VAL A 114 -7.70 -0.77 13.63
CA VAL A 114 -6.69 -1.41 14.48
C VAL A 114 -6.60 -2.93 14.25
N TYR A 115 -7.63 -3.53 13.65
CA TYR A 115 -7.63 -4.96 13.31
C TYR A 115 -7.13 -5.23 11.90
N SER A 116 -6.70 -4.18 11.19
CA SER A 116 -6.20 -4.28 9.84
C SER A 116 -4.85 -4.99 9.78
N PRO A 117 -4.59 -5.80 8.74
CA PRO A 117 -3.26 -6.35 8.48
C PRO A 117 -2.17 -5.28 8.38
N ALA A 118 -2.53 -4.03 8.08
CA ALA A 118 -1.59 -2.92 7.92
C ALA A 118 -0.92 -2.49 9.24
N GLU A 119 -1.52 -2.76 10.40
CA GLU A 119 -0.95 -2.35 11.70
C GLU A 119 0.45 -2.91 11.95
N ALA A 120 0.73 -4.14 11.50
CA ALA A 120 2.06 -4.73 11.59
C ALA A 120 3.10 -3.94 10.78
N LEU A 121 2.69 -3.38 9.64
CA LEU A 121 3.55 -2.51 8.83
C LEU A 121 3.72 -1.16 9.53
N HIS A 122 2.64 -0.58 10.06
CA HIS A 122 2.65 0.69 10.77
C HIS A 122 3.61 0.68 11.96
N ALA A 123 3.58 -0.38 12.77
CA ALA A 123 4.44 -0.54 13.95
C ALA A 123 5.95 -0.45 13.62
N THR A 124 6.36 -0.91 12.44
CA THR A 124 7.77 -0.90 12.00
C THR A 124 8.11 0.28 11.10
N MET A 125 7.17 1.19 10.82
CA MET A 125 7.36 2.30 9.88
C MET A 125 8.49 3.23 10.33
N GLU A 126 8.46 3.72 11.56
CA GLU A 126 9.44 4.70 12.05
C GLU A 126 10.88 4.16 11.98
N GLU A 127 11.08 2.89 12.32
CA GLU A 127 12.39 2.26 12.24
C GLU A 127 12.89 2.16 10.80
N ARG A 128 11.99 1.87 9.85
CA ARG A 128 12.30 1.85 8.41
C ARG A 128 12.63 3.25 7.90
N GLU A 129 11.92 4.28 8.36
CA GLU A 129 12.25 5.69 8.05
C GLU A 129 13.65 6.06 8.56
N ARG A 130 13.96 5.74 9.83
CA ARG A 130 15.27 6.03 10.44
C ARG A 130 16.41 5.34 9.69
N LYS A 131 16.27 4.05 9.37
CA LYS A 131 17.28 3.29 8.59
C LYS A 131 17.52 3.89 7.21
N LEU A 132 16.48 4.39 6.54
CA LEU A 132 16.63 5.06 5.24
C LEU A 132 17.38 6.38 5.35
N VAL A 133 17.10 7.19 6.37
CA VAL A 133 17.82 8.45 6.63
C VAL A 133 19.28 8.19 6.96
N GLU A 134 19.58 7.18 7.78
CA GLU A 134 20.96 6.77 8.09
C GLU A 134 21.71 6.28 6.85
N ASN A 135 21.06 5.48 6.00
CA ASN A 135 21.68 4.99 4.77
C ASN A 135 21.96 6.13 3.79
N ARG A 136 21.08 7.12 3.69
CA ARG A 136 21.30 8.33 2.90
C ARG A 136 22.46 9.17 3.44
N SER A 137 22.56 9.35 4.75
CA SER A 137 23.65 10.13 5.36
C SER A 137 25.01 9.43 5.23
N LYS A 138 25.06 8.10 5.37
CA LYS A 138 26.27 7.29 5.11
C LYS A 138 26.71 7.37 3.63
N LYS A 139 25.78 7.28 2.68
CA LYS A 139 26.08 7.46 1.24
C LYS A 139 26.64 8.85 0.92
N LYS A 140 26.11 9.92 1.55
CA LYS A 140 26.66 11.28 1.40
C LYS A 140 28.07 11.41 1.94
N LYS A 141 28.41 10.72 3.04
CA LYS A 141 29.78 10.70 3.61
C LYS A 141 30.78 9.90 2.77
N LEU A 142 30.30 8.95 1.96
CA LEU A 142 31.12 8.06 1.12
C LEU A 142 31.32 8.56 -0.31
N GLN A 143 30.66 9.64 -0.74
CA GLN A 143 31.06 10.35 -1.95
C GLN A 143 32.30 11.18 -1.60
N PRO A 144 33.52 10.80 -2.04
CA PRO A 144 34.63 11.73 -1.93
C PRO A 144 34.25 12.93 -2.80
N VAL A 145 34.50 14.13 -2.28
CA VAL A 145 34.51 15.36 -3.06
C VAL A 145 35.45 15.12 -4.23
N ALA A 146 34.89 14.75 -5.39
CA ALA A 146 35.66 14.65 -6.62
C ALA A 146 36.22 16.05 -6.84
N ALA A 147 37.54 16.13 -6.73
CA ALA A 147 38.33 17.34 -6.68
C ALA A 147 37.85 18.38 -7.69
N THR A 148 37.34 19.50 -7.20
CA THR A 148 37.47 20.77 -7.92
C THR A 148 38.92 21.21 -7.80
N VAL A 149 39.77 20.64 -8.65
CA VAL A 149 41.14 21.14 -8.90
C VAL A 149 41.36 21.18 -10.41
N ALA A 150 41.86 22.33 -10.86
CA ALA A 150 42.33 22.70 -12.20
C ALA A 150 41.21 23.04 -13.23
N LYS A 151 41.19 24.20 -13.89
CA LYS A 151 42.21 25.22 -14.21
C LYS A 151 41.60 26.62 -14.13
#